data_AF-A0A8F2F1Y5-F1
#
_entry.id   AF-A0A8F2F1Y5-F1
#
_cell.length_a   1.000
_cell.length_b   1.000
_cell.length_c   1.000
_cell.angle_alpha   90.00
_cell.angle_beta   90.00
_cell.angle_gamma   90.00
#
_symmetry.space_group_name_H-M   'P 1'
#
loop_
_entity.id
_entity.type
_entity.pdbx_description
1 polymer ?
#
loop_
_entity_poly.entity_id
_entity_poly.type
_entity_poly.pdbx_seq_one_letter_code
_entity_poly.pdbx_strand_id
1 'polypeptide(L)'
;MVEKLFVVKNETGLHARPASLFVQKAAKYKSTIKVKKDGKEANAKSIISVLSLGASFGSEITIIADGPDAEEAVAGLVELLDNLEE
;
A
#
# COMPACT_ATOMS: atom_id res chain seq x y z
N MET A 1 -3.30 -14.14 -7.45
CA MET A 1 -2.66 -13.57 -6.25
C MET A 1 -1.19 -13.26 -6.48
N VAL A 2 -0.79 -12.02 -6.21
CA VAL A 2 0.58 -11.49 -6.28
C VAL A 2 0.87 -10.76 -4.97
N GLU A 3 2.07 -10.89 -4.42
CA GLU A 3 2.47 -10.17 -3.21
C GLU A 3 3.91 -9.64 -3.31
N LYS A 4 4.17 -8.51 -2.64
CA LYS A 4 5.50 -7.93 -2.54
C LYS A 4 5.71 -7.25 -1.20
N LEU A 5 6.86 -7.54 -0.60
CA LEU A 5 7.35 -6.90 0.61
C LEU A 5 7.96 -5.54 0.26
N PHE A 6 7.66 -4.54 1.07
CA PHE A 6 8.14 -3.18 0.92
C PHE A 6 8.49 -2.57 2.28
N VAL A 7 9.61 -1.87 2.35
CA VAL A 7 10.01 -1.10 3.53
C VAL A 7 9.63 0.35 3.29
N VAL A 8 8.82 0.92 4.18
CA VAL A 8 8.37 2.32 4.09
C VAL A 8 9.54 3.26 4.32
N LYS A 9 9.91 4.05 3.30
CA LYS A 9 11.12 4.89 3.28
C LYS A 9 10.88 6.36 3.64
N ASN A 10 9.65 6.84 3.54
CA ASN A 10 9.30 8.23 3.78
C ASN A 10 9.01 8.47 5.27
N GLU A 11 9.36 9.65 5.79
CA GLU A 11 9.31 9.94 7.24
C GLU A 11 7.87 9.93 7.77
N THR A 12 6.94 10.41 6.95
CA THR A 12 5.51 10.45 7.26
C THR A 12 4.84 9.07 7.27
N GLY A 13 5.52 8.06 6.72
CA GLY A 13 4.97 6.73 6.50
C GLY A 13 3.75 6.71 5.58
N LEU A 14 2.90 5.69 5.69
CA LEU A 14 1.66 5.58 4.94
C LEU A 14 0.51 6.36 5.62
N HIS A 15 0.77 7.64 5.94
CA HIS A 15 -0.20 8.58 6.51
C HIS A 15 -0.40 9.80 5.59
N ALA A 16 -1.38 10.66 5.91
CA ALA A 16 -1.62 11.94 5.25
C ALA A 16 -1.63 11.86 3.70
N ARG A 17 -0.71 12.57 3.03
CA ARG A 17 -0.60 12.64 1.56
C ARG A 17 -0.18 11.30 0.95
N PRO A 18 0.90 10.61 1.41
CA PRO A 18 1.23 9.26 0.96
C PRO A 18 0.04 8.29 1.01
N ALA A 19 -0.70 8.26 2.12
CA ALA A 19 -1.88 7.40 2.26
C ALA A 19 -2.96 7.73 1.23
N SER A 20 -3.23 9.02 1.01
CA SER A 20 -4.23 9.47 0.05
C SER A 20 -3.88 9.07 -1.37
N LEU A 21 -2.62 9.26 -1.78
CA LEU A 21 -2.13 8.87 -3.11
C LEU A 21 -2.14 7.35 -3.28
N PHE A 22 -1.73 6.61 -2.26
CA PHE A 22 -1.74 5.16 -2.26
C PHE A 22 -3.15 4.60 -2.47
N VAL A 23 -4.12 5.09 -1.68
CA VAL A 23 -5.53 4.68 -1.79
C VAL A 23 -6.12 5.06 -3.15
N GLN A 24 -5.83 6.27 -3.64
CA GLN A 24 -6.28 6.71 -4.96
C GLN A 24 -5.72 5.83 -6.09
N LYS A 25 -4.45 5.43 -6.02
CA LYS A 25 -3.85 4.52 -7.01
C LYS A 25 -4.44 3.12 -6.87
N ALA A 26 -4.55 2.59 -5.66
CA ALA A 26 -5.15 1.28 -5.39
C ALA A 26 -6.58 1.17 -5.92
N ALA A 27 -7.39 2.23 -5.77
CA ALA A 27 -8.77 2.27 -6.21
C ALA A 27 -8.96 2.17 -7.75
N LYS A 28 -7.91 2.41 -8.54
CA LYS A 28 -7.96 2.31 -10.01
C LYS A 28 -7.93 0.86 -10.53
N TYR A 29 -7.41 -0.06 -9.72
CA TYR A 29 -7.28 -1.46 -10.11
C TYR A 29 -8.57 -2.24 -9.84
N LYS A 30 -8.82 -3.27 -10.63
CA LYS A 30 -9.95 -4.21 -10.45
C LYS A 30 -9.68 -5.20 -9.33
N SER A 31 -8.42 -5.56 -9.11
CA SER A 31 -8.00 -6.51 -8.09
C SER A 31 -8.40 -6.07 -6.68
N THR A 32 -8.67 -7.04 -5.82
CA THR A 32 -8.71 -6.81 -4.37
C THR A 32 -7.29 -6.59 -3.91
N ILE A 33 -7.04 -5.50 -3.18
CA ILE A 33 -5.69 -5.14 -2.74
C ILE A 33 -5.71 -4.96 -1.22
N LYS A 34 -4.77 -5.63 -0.55
CA LYS A 34 -4.56 -5.54 0.89
C LYS A 34 -3.14 -5.09 1.19
N VAL A 35 -2.96 -4.47 2.35
CA VAL A 35 -1.65 -4.19 2.94
C VAL A 35 -1.57 -4.89 4.29
N LYS A 36 -0.52 -5.65 4.53
CA LYS A 36 -0.28 -6.36 5.77
C LYS A 36 0.90 -5.75 6.52
N LYS A 37 0.77 -5.61 7.85
CA LYS A 37 1.83 -5.18 8.76
C LYS A 37 1.61 -5.85 10.11
N ASP A 38 2.64 -6.47 10.69
CA ASP A 38 2.59 -7.09 12.03
C ASP A 38 1.37 -8.03 12.23
N GLY A 39 1.02 -8.80 11.20
CA GLY A 39 -0.15 -9.71 11.23
C GLY A 39 -1.51 -9.03 11.06
N LYS A 40 -1.59 -7.69 11.00
CA LYS A 40 -2.81 -6.94 10.69
C LYS A 40 -2.92 -6.72 9.18
N GLU A 41 -4.15 -6.77 8.66
CA GLU A 41 -4.45 -6.49 7.27
C GLU A 41 -5.34 -5.25 7.15
N ALA A 42 -5.08 -4.45 6.12
CA ALA A 42 -5.88 -3.30 5.74
C ALA A 42 -6.31 -3.39 4.27
N ASN A 43 -7.51 -2.90 3.96
CA ASN A 43 -7.96 -2.73 2.58
C ASN A 43 -7.24 -1.51 1.99
N ALA A 44 -6.41 -1.73 0.96
CA ALA A 44 -5.62 -0.68 0.31
C ALA A 44 -6.47 0.39 -0.38
N LYS A 45 -7.75 0.09 -0.67
CA LYS A 45 -8.72 1.03 -1.28
C LYS A 45 -9.52 1.83 -0.26
N SER A 46 -9.28 1.66 1.05
CA SER A 46 -9.95 2.38 2.12
C SER A 46 -8.96 3.21 2.92
N ILE A 47 -9.11 4.54 2.86
CA ILE A 47 -8.24 5.46 3.59
C ILE A 47 -8.26 5.21 5.10
N ILE A 48 -9.43 4.96 5.69
CA ILE A 48 -9.55 4.68 7.12
C ILE A 48 -8.79 3.40 7.49
N SER A 49 -8.89 2.36 6.65
CA SER A 49 -8.21 1.09 6.88
C SER A 49 -6.69 1.24 6.79
N VAL A 50 -6.20 1.97 5.79
CA VAL A 50 -4.77 2.22 5.58
C VAL A 50 -4.17 3.02 6.74
N LEU A 51 -4.84 4.10 7.16
CA LEU A 51 -4.38 4.91 8.30
C LEU A 51 -4.36 4.09 9.61
N SER A 52 -5.35 3.21 9.80
CA SER A 52 -5.43 2.36 11.00
C SER A 52 -4.32 1.28 11.06
N LEU A 53 -3.66 0.99 9.93
CA LEU A 53 -2.55 0.03 9.88
C LEU A 53 -1.31 0.56 10.63
N GLY A 54 -1.16 1.88 10.75
CA GLY A 54 -0.04 2.50 11.44
C GLY A 54 1.31 2.14 10.82
N ALA A 55 1.40 2.14 9.50
CA ALA A 55 2.65 1.90 8.77
C ALA A 55 3.50 3.18 8.77
N SER A 56 4.40 3.32 9.74
CA SER A 56 5.36 4.42 9.87
C SER A 56 6.63 4.17 9.05
N PHE A 57 7.50 5.18 8.98
CA PHE A 57 8.88 5.04 8.50
C PHE A 57 9.56 3.77 9.07
N GLY A 58 10.26 3.04 8.21
CA GLY A 58 10.95 1.79 8.55
C GLY A 58 10.04 0.58 8.72
N SER A 59 8.71 0.73 8.62
CA SER A 59 7.79 -0.41 8.69
C SER A 59 7.97 -1.32 7.50
N GLU A 60 8.04 -2.62 7.77
CA GLU A 60 7.89 -3.64 6.74
C GLU A 60 6.39 -3.89 6.51
N ILE A 61 5.95 -3.73 5.26
CA ILE A 61 4.59 -4.02 4.83
C ILE A 61 4.60 -5.02 3.67
N THR A 62 3.53 -5.80 3.56
CA THR A 62 3.30 -6.67 2.39
C THR A 62 2.10 -6.14 1.63
N ILE A 63 2.31 -5.78 0.36
CA ILE A 63 1.22 -5.42 -0.56
C ILE A 63 0.79 -6.70 -1.25
N ILE A 64 -0.50 -7.03 -1.16
CA ILE A 64 -1.08 -8.26 -1.68
C ILE A 64 -2.21 -7.87 -2.61
N ALA A 65 -2.19 -8.35 -3.86
CA ALA A 65 -3.25 -8.15 -4.82
C ALA A 65 -3.78 -9.48 -5.33
N ASP A 66 -5.11 -9.58 -5.49
CA ASP A 66 -5.75 -10.72 -6.11
C ASP A 66 -6.85 -10.29 -7.09
N GLY A 67 -6.70 -10.72 -8.34
CA GLY A 67 -7.55 -10.31 -9.45
C GLY A 67 -6.80 -10.20 -10.78
N PRO A 68 -7.48 -9.70 -11.82
CA PRO A 68 -7.01 -9.75 -13.20
C PRO A 68 -5.87 -8.78 -13.53
N ASP A 69 -5.62 -7.78 -12.67
CA ASP A 69 -4.56 -6.76 -12.81
C ASP A 69 -3.65 -6.73 -11.57
N ALA A 70 -3.46 -7.88 -10.93
CA ALA A 70 -2.76 -8.00 -9.65
C ALA A 70 -1.25 -7.66 -9.78
N GLU A 71 -0.62 -8.05 -10.89
CA GLU A 71 0.79 -7.75 -11.13
C GLU A 71 1.01 -6.24 -11.32
N GLU A 72 0.17 -5.61 -12.16
CA GLU A 72 0.20 -4.18 -12.41
C GLU A 72 -0.15 -3.36 -11.16
N ALA A 73 -1.07 -3.87 -10.35
CA ALA A 73 -1.45 -3.27 -9.07
C ALA A 73 -0.27 -3.22 -8.10
N VAL A 74 0.39 -4.36 -7.87
CA VAL A 74 1.53 -4.44 -6.95
C VAL A 74 2.70 -3.62 -7.48
N ALA A 75 3.04 -3.74 -8.77
CA ALA A 75 4.13 -2.99 -9.37
C ALA A 75 3.89 -1.48 -9.27
N GLY A 76 2.71 -1.01 -9.65
CA GLY A 76 2.37 0.41 -9.61
C GLY A 76 2.32 0.96 -8.18
N LEU A 77 1.81 0.20 -7.20
CA LEU A 77 1.79 0.66 -5.81
C LEU A 77 3.19 0.75 -5.21
N VAL A 78 4.06 -0.20 -5.50
CA VAL A 78 5.47 -0.16 -5.04
C VAL A 78 6.20 1.02 -5.67
N GLU A 79 6.07 1.22 -6.98
CA GLU A 79 6.66 2.36 -7.68
C GLU A 79 6.15 3.70 -7.11
N LEU A 80 4.88 3.80 -6.75
CA LEU A 80 4.34 5.01 -6.12
C LEU A 80 5.05 5.27 -4.78
N LEU A 81 5.19 4.24 -3.93
CA LEU A 81 5.82 4.38 -2.63
C LEU A 81 7.32 4.66 -2.72
N ASP A 82 8.03 4.09 -3.69
CA ASP A 82 9.44 4.38 -3.94
C ASP A 82 9.68 5.84 -4.36
N ASN A 83 8.71 6.46 -5.05
CA ASN A 83 8.80 7.85 -5.51
C ASN A 83 8.25 8.89 -4.50
N LEU A 84 7.71 8.45 -3.36
CA LEU A 84 7.25 9.34 -2.30
C LEU A 84 8.41 9.62 -1.34
N GLU A 85 9.47 10.27 -1.80
CA GLU A 85 10.52 10.82 -0.93
C GLU A 85 10.06 12.19 -0.38
N GLU A 86 9.35 12.18 0.75
CA GLU A 86 9.14 13.36 1.62
C GLU A 86 9.44 13.00 3.08
#